data_AF-A0A1B5L802-F1
#
_entry.id   AF-A0A1B5L802-F1
#
_cell.length_a   1.000
_cell.length_b   1.000
_cell.length_c   1.000
_cell.angle_alpha   90.00
_cell.angle_beta   90.00
_cell.angle_gamma   90.00
#
_symmetry.space_group_name_H-M   'P 1'
#
loop_
_entity.id
_entity.type
_entity.pdbx_description
1 polymer ?
#
loop_
_entity_poly.entity_id
_entity_poly.type
_entity_poly.pdbx_seq_one_letter_code
_entity_poly.pdbx_strand_id
1 'polypeptide(L)'
;MVEYAAAFFLLAGQLEDAVEVCLRQLKDLQLAIAISRVYEGDGGPVLRKILQDEVLAVAAQEGNRWLASWAFWMLGRKDMAVRALITPVFALLGTPCSPDLKSRSFLTDDPALVVLYAQLREKTLQTLRGASKITPKIEWEFVLHSAKLYDRMGCDLLGLDLGKRTWRLVSAI
;
A
#
# COMPACT_ATOMS: atom_id res chain seq x y z
N MET A 1 7.50 -29.99 -6.81
CA MET A 1 6.31 -30.87 -7.03
C MET A 1 5.03 -30.07 -6.97
N VAL A 2 4.90 -29.15 -6.02
CA VAL A 2 3.72 -28.28 -5.88
C VAL A 2 3.64 -27.25 -7.01
N GLU A 3 4.77 -26.76 -7.53
CA GLU A 3 4.76 -25.81 -8.66
C GLU A 3 4.13 -26.42 -9.93
N TYR A 4 4.36 -27.72 -10.16
CA TYR A 4 3.75 -28.44 -11.26
C TYR A 4 2.24 -28.62 -11.09
N ALA A 5 1.75 -28.69 -9.85
CA ALA A 5 0.31 -28.75 -9.58
C ALA A 5 -0.37 -27.42 -9.96
N ALA A 6 0.23 -26.27 -9.60
CA ALA A 6 -0.25 -24.96 -10.02
C ALA A 6 -0.27 -24.84 -11.56
N ALA A 7 0.80 -25.27 -12.24
CA ALA A 7 0.84 -25.30 -13.70
C ALA A 7 -0.24 -26.20 -14.33
N PHE A 8 -0.55 -27.34 -13.71
CA PHE A 8 -1.61 -28.24 -14.18
C PHE A 8 -3.00 -27.61 -14.06
N PHE A 9 -3.32 -26.97 -12.94
CA PHE A 9 -4.59 -26.24 -12.77
C PHE A 9 -4.72 -25.09 -13.77
N LEU A 10 -3.62 -24.38 -14.06
CA LEU A 10 -3.59 -23.36 -15.10
C LEU A 10 -3.83 -23.92 -16.50
N LEU A 11 -3.28 -25.09 -16.82
CA LEU A 11 -3.57 -25.80 -18.09
C LEU A 11 -5.02 -26.29 -18.16
N ALA A 12 -5.62 -26.65 -17.03
CA ALA A 12 -7.01 -27.05 -16.93
C ALA A 12 -8.00 -25.86 -16.98
N GLY A 13 -7.51 -24.61 -17.03
CA GLY A 13 -8.33 -23.40 -17.01
C GLY A 13 -8.92 -23.05 -15.65
N GLN A 14 -8.46 -23.70 -14.58
CA GLN A 14 -8.91 -23.46 -13.20
C GLN A 14 -7.96 -22.48 -12.49
N LEU A 15 -8.14 -21.19 -12.74
CA LEU A 15 -7.29 -20.15 -12.17
C LEU A 15 -7.40 -20.05 -10.64
N GLU A 16 -8.62 -20.14 -10.09
CA GLU A 16 -8.84 -20.02 -8.63
C GLU A 16 -8.09 -21.12 -7.86
N ASP A 17 -8.15 -22.35 -8.35
CA ASP A 17 -7.45 -23.48 -7.72
C ASP A 17 -5.93 -23.34 -7.82
N ALA A 18 -5.42 -22.86 -8.97
CA ALA A 18 -4.00 -22.59 -9.14
C ALA A 18 -3.49 -21.51 -8.16
N VAL A 19 -4.28 -20.46 -7.97
CA VAL A 19 -4.00 -19.37 -7.02
C VAL A 19 -4.01 -19.89 -5.58
N GLU A 20 -5.00 -20.70 -5.21
CA GLU A 20 -5.10 -21.26 -3.85
C GLU A 20 -3.90 -22.15 -3.54
N VAL A 21 -3.42 -22.95 -4.51
CA VAL A 21 -2.19 -23.73 -4.38
C VAL A 21 -0.97 -22.81 -4.16
N CYS A 22 -0.90 -21.68 -4.88
CA CYS A 22 0.19 -20.70 -4.69
C CYS A 22 0.15 -20.06 -3.29
N LEU A 23 -1.04 -19.70 -2.80
CA LEU A 23 -1.23 -19.05 -1.51
C LEU A 23 -1.00 -19.99 -0.32
N ARG A 24 -1.57 -21.21 -0.36
CA ARG A 24 -1.55 -22.13 0.78
C ARG A 24 -0.31 -23.01 0.79
N GLN A 25 0.06 -23.54 -0.37
CA GLN A 25 1.09 -24.58 -0.45
C GLN A 25 2.47 -24.00 -0.78
N LEU A 26 2.56 -23.07 -1.74
CA LEU A 26 3.82 -22.37 -2.05
C LEU A 26 4.08 -21.20 -1.10
N LYS A 27 3.03 -20.66 -0.46
CA LYS A 27 3.08 -19.46 0.39
C LYS A 27 3.70 -18.26 -0.33
N ASP A 28 3.49 -18.18 -1.63
CA ASP A 28 4.01 -17.10 -2.47
C ASP A 28 2.87 -16.21 -2.96
N LEU A 29 2.65 -15.13 -2.22
CA LEU A 29 1.67 -14.10 -2.53
C LEU A 29 1.99 -13.39 -3.86
N GLN A 30 3.27 -13.14 -4.14
CA GLN A 30 3.69 -12.41 -5.33
C GLN A 30 3.44 -13.23 -6.59
N LEU A 31 3.73 -14.53 -6.53
CA LEU A 31 3.44 -15.46 -7.61
C LEU A 31 1.93 -15.56 -7.88
N ALA A 32 1.11 -15.67 -6.83
CA ALA A 32 -0.35 -15.70 -6.96
C ALA A 32 -0.87 -14.44 -7.67
N ILE A 33 -0.41 -13.25 -7.26
CA ILE A 33 -0.76 -11.98 -7.91
C ILE A 33 -0.32 -11.97 -9.37
N ALA A 34 0.91 -12.39 -9.66
CA ALA A 34 1.45 -12.39 -11.03
C ALA A 34 0.62 -13.28 -11.95
N ILE A 35 0.28 -14.49 -11.51
CA ILE A 35 -0.54 -15.44 -12.26
C ILE A 35 -1.93 -14.85 -12.51
N SER A 36 -2.60 -14.31 -11.48
CA SER A 36 -3.92 -13.70 -11.65
C SER A 36 -3.91 -12.51 -12.62
N ARG A 37 -2.88 -11.66 -12.56
CA ARG A 37 -2.74 -10.52 -13.48
C ARG A 37 -2.47 -10.94 -14.92
N VAL A 38 -1.70 -12.00 -15.13
CA VAL A 38 -1.42 -12.51 -16.49
C VAL A 38 -2.64 -13.18 -17.10
N TYR A 39 -3.45 -13.90 -16.30
CA TYR A 39 -4.61 -14.63 -16.80
C TYR A 39 -5.87 -13.77 -16.97
N GLU A 40 -6.24 -12.94 -15.99
CA GLU A 40 -7.47 -12.13 -16.01
C GLU A 40 -7.24 -10.64 -16.26
N GLY A 41 -5.98 -10.18 -16.23
CA GLY A 41 -5.64 -8.76 -16.24
C GLY A 41 -5.81 -8.08 -14.88
N ASP A 42 -5.65 -6.76 -14.86
CA ASP A 42 -5.68 -5.95 -13.62
C ASP A 42 -7.07 -5.82 -12.99
N GLY A 43 -8.14 -6.16 -13.73
CA GLY A 43 -9.54 -6.02 -13.30
C GLY A 43 -10.21 -7.32 -12.87
N GLY A 44 -9.49 -8.45 -12.89
CA GLY A 44 -10.04 -9.78 -12.66
C GLY A 44 -10.68 -9.98 -11.29
N PRO A 45 -11.76 -10.78 -11.18
CA PRO A 45 -12.39 -11.10 -9.91
C PRO A 45 -11.45 -11.85 -8.95
N VAL A 46 -10.58 -12.72 -9.48
CA VAL A 46 -9.64 -13.49 -8.65
C VAL A 46 -8.59 -12.58 -8.04
N LEU A 47 -8.00 -11.69 -8.84
CA LEU A 47 -7.05 -10.69 -8.35
C LEU A 47 -7.67 -9.79 -7.28
N ARG A 48 -8.93 -9.35 -7.49
CA ARG A 48 -9.64 -8.50 -6.52
C ARG A 48 -9.82 -9.20 -5.17
N LYS A 49 -10.15 -10.49 -5.20
CA LYS A 49 -10.31 -11.32 -4.00
C LYS A 49 -8.98 -11.47 -3.25
N ILE A 50 -7.89 -11.80 -3.95
CA ILE A 50 -6.54 -11.88 -3.37
C ILE A 50 -6.14 -10.55 -2.71
N LEU A 51 -6.36 -9.43 -3.42
CA LEU A 51 -6.03 -8.10 -2.91
C LEU A 51 -6.80 -7.76 -1.64
N GLN A 52 -8.08 -8.14 -1.57
CA GLN A 52 -8.94 -7.80 -0.45
C GLN A 52 -8.70 -8.68 0.78
N ASP A 53 -8.55 -9.98 0.58
CA ASP A 53 -8.55 -10.95 1.68
C ASP A 53 -7.13 -11.25 2.19
N GLU A 54 -6.16 -11.37 1.28
CA GLU A 54 -4.80 -11.79 1.63
C GLU A 54 -3.85 -10.59 1.70
N VAL A 55 -3.78 -9.77 0.65
CA VAL A 55 -2.80 -8.66 0.55
C VAL A 55 -3.04 -7.59 1.62
N LEU A 56 -4.28 -7.16 1.84
CA LEU A 56 -4.61 -6.19 2.89
C LEU A 56 -4.37 -6.75 4.29
N ALA A 57 -4.61 -8.04 4.51
CA ALA A 57 -4.32 -8.70 5.79
C ALA A 57 -2.82 -8.72 6.07
N VAL A 58 -2.00 -9.09 5.08
CA VAL A 58 -0.53 -9.03 5.18
C VAL A 58 -0.09 -7.59 5.42
N ALA A 59 -0.62 -6.62 4.68
CA ALA A 59 -0.29 -5.20 4.87
C ALA A 59 -0.55 -4.71 6.31
N ALA A 60 -1.67 -5.15 6.90
CA ALA A 60 -2.04 -4.81 8.26
C ALA A 60 -1.12 -5.46 9.30
N GLN A 61 -0.78 -6.74 9.10
CA GLN A 61 0.11 -7.49 10.00
C GLN A 61 1.55 -6.97 9.95
N GLU A 62 2.02 -6.57 8.77
CA GLU A 62 3.38 -6.05 8.60
C GLU A 62 3.50 -4.55 8.90
N GLY A 63 2.38 -3.82 8.92
CA GLY A 63 2.38 -2.36 8.98
C GLY A 63 2.87 -1.72 7.68
N ASN A 64 2.89 -2.46 6.57
CA ASN A 64 3.44 -2.02 5.30
C ASN A 64 2.48 -1.05 4.58
N ARG A 65 2.74 0.25 4.72
CA ARG A 65 1.93 1.34 4.15
C ARG A 65 1.96 1.37 2.62
N TRP A 66 3.09 1.00 2.01
CA TRP A 66 3.24 0.90 0.56
C TRP A 66 2.28 -0.14 -0.03
N LEU A 67 2.32 -1.35 0.54
CA LEU A 67 1.53 -2.49 0.07
C LEU A 67 0.03 -2.23 0.28
N ALA A 68 -0.35 -1.61 1.40
CA ALA A 68 -1.74 -1.20 1.64
C ALA A 68 -2.22 -0.15 0.63
N SER A 69 -1.43 0.91 0.40
CA SER A 69 -1.77 1.96 -0.57
C SER A 69 -1.92 1.40 -1.98
N TRP A 70 -1.00 0.52 -2.40
CA TRP A 70 -1.07 -0.15 -3.69
C TRP A 70 -2.31 -1.04 -3.81
N ALA A 71 -2.62 -1.86 -2.79
CA ALA A 71 -3.78 -2.73 -2.82
C ALA A 71 -5.09 -1.92 -2.92
N PHE A 72 -5.25 -0.86 -2.13
CA PHE A 72 -6.41 0.02 -2.24
C PHE A 72 -6.51 0.72 -3.60
N TRP A 73 -5.36 1.07 -4.20
CA TRP A 73 -5.31 1.66 -5.54
C TRP A 73 -5.83 0.69 -6.60
N MET A 74 -5.34 -0.55 -6.58
CA MET A 74 -5.76 -1.62 -7.50
C MET A 74 -7.24 -1.98 -7.32
N LEU A 75 -7.77 -1.92 -6.09
CA LEU A 75 -9.19 -2.12 -5.79
C LEU A 75 -10.09 -0.94 -6.21
N GLY A 76 -9.54 0.15 -6.77
CA GLY A 76 -10.28 1.35 -7.15
C GLY A 76 -10.71 2.25 -5.98
N ARG A 77 -10.35 1.89 -4.74
CA ARG A 77 -10.64 2.67 -3.52
C ARG A 77 -9.56 3.73 -3.29
N LYS A 78 -9.45 4.67 -4.23
CA LYS A 78 -8.41 5.71 -4.24
C LYS A 78 -8.41 6.59 -2.98
N ASP A 79 -9.58 6.86 -2.40
CA ASP A 79 -9.69 7.58 -1.12
C ASP A 79 -8.92 6.87 0.01
N MET A 80 -9.02 5.54 0.08
CA MET A 80 -8.36 4.74 1.12
C MET A 80 -6.88 4.56 0.83
N ALA A 81 -6.47 4.51 -0.44
CA ALA A 81 -5.07 4.42 -0.84
C ALA A 81 -4.25 5.60 -0.28
N VAL A 82 -4.75 6.83 -0.44
CA VAL A 82 -4.10 8.03 0.10
C VAL A 82 -4.05 8.00 1.63
N ARG A 83 -5.14 7.58 2.27
CA ARG A 83 -5.21 7.51 3.73
C ARG A 83 -4.27 6.46 4.31
N ALA A 84 -4.05 5.35 3.61
CA ALA A 84 -3.15 4.27 4.03
C ALA A 84 -1.67 4.68 4.07
N LEU A 85 -1.29 5.76 3.38
CA LEU A 85 0.08 6.30 3.43
C LEU A 85 0.39 7.06 4.71
N ILE A 86 -0.62 7.68 5.33
CA ILE A 86 -0.45 8.52 6.52
C ILE A 86 -0.97 7.80 7.76
N THR A 87 -2.17 7.22 7.67
CA THR A 87 -2.83 6.53 8.78
C THR A 87 -2.37 5.07 8.82
N PRO A 88 -2.07 4.52 10.01
CA PRO A 88 -1.70 3.12 10.11
C PRO A 88 -2.78 2.19 9.55
N VAL A 89 -2.34 1.19 8.79
CA VAL A 89 -3.20 0.26 8.05
C VAL A 89 -4.15 -0.52 8.96
N PHE A 90 -3.73 -0.87 10.18
CA PHE A 90 -4.58 -1.53 11.18
C PHE A 90 -5.77 -0.66 11.61
N ALA A 91 -5.59 0.66 11.71
CA ALA A 91 -6.66 1.58 12.08
C ALA A 91 -7.69 1.73 10.96
N LEU A 92 -7.30 1.44 9.71
CA LEU A 92 -8.19 1.47 8.56
C LEU A 92 -8.97 0.17 8.37
N LEU A 93 -8.40 -0.97 8.80
CA LEU A 93 -8.99 -2.30 8.63
C LEU A 93 -9.65 -2.85 9.90
N GLY A 94 -9.49 -2.18 11.04
CA GLY A 94 -10.10 -2.58 12.32
C GLY A 94 -9.55 -3.88 12.90
N THR A 95 -8.41 -4.36 12.39
CA THR A 95 -7.77 -5.59 12.83
C THR A 95 -6.95 -5.37 14.11
N PRO A 96 -7.08 -6.25 15.13
CA PRO A 96 -6.34 -6.10 16.38
C PRO A 96 -4.84 -6.31 16.17
N CYS A 97 -4.02 -5.43 16.75
CA CYS A 97 -2.57 -5.44 16.64
C CYS A 97 -1.96 -6.72 17.24
N SER A 98 -0.95 -7.29 16.57
CA SER A 98 0.08 -8.07 17.26
C SER A 98 1.15 -7.11 17.82
N PRO A 99 1.78 -7.42 18.97
CA PRO A 99 2.76 -6.54 19.63
C PRO A 99 4.09 -6.39 18.86
N ASP A 100 4.30 -7.15 17.79
CA ASP A 100 5.58 -7.24 17.06
C ASP A 100 5.83 -6.09 16.06
N LEU A 101 4.85 -5.22 15.82
CA LEU A 101 4.93 -4.14 14.82
C LEU A 101 6.10 -3.17 15.04
N LYS A 102 6.55 -2.99 16.30
CA LYS A 102 7.66 -2.07 16.64
C LYS A 102 9.00 -2.49 16.04
N SER A 103 9.18 -3.78 15.75
CA SER A 103 10.40 -4.32 15.13
C SER A 103 10.49 -4.03 13.62
N ARG A 104 9.38 -3.61 12.99
CA ARG A 104 9.26 -3.35 11.54
C ARG A 104 9.10 -1.86 11.19
N SER A 105 9.56 -0.97 12.08
CA SER A 105 9.47 0.48 11.90
C SER A 105 10.06 0.98 10.57
N PHE A 106 11.10 0.33 10.03
CA PHE A 106 11.69 0.68 8.74
C PHE A 106 10.72 0.59 7.55
N LEU A 107 9.76 -0.35 7.58
CA LEU A 107 8.73 -0.45 6.54
C LEU A 107 7.62 0.59 6.70
N THR A 108 7.54 1.19 7.89
CA THR A 108 6.51 2.16 8.27
C THR A 108 7.03 3.60 8.09
N ASP A 109 8.32 3.81 8.31
CA ASP A 109 9.00 5.12 8.39
C ASP A 109 9.92 5.36 7.18
N ASP A 110 9.52 4.93 5.99
CA ASP A 110 10.22 5.24 4.75
C ASP A 110 9.91 6.69 4.31
N PRO A 111 10.91 7.59 4.24
CA PRO A 111 10.69 8.98 3.87
C PRO A 111 10.25 9.16 2.40
N ALA A 112 10.36 8.13 1.55
CA ALA A 112 9.79 8.15 0.20
C ALA A 112 8.26 8.10 0.17
N LEU A 113 7.60 7.66 1.26
CA LEU A 113 6.13 7.66 1.36
C LEU A 113 5.52 9.06 1.21
N VAL A 114 6.23 10.11 1.66
CA VAL A 114 5.80 11.50 1.46
C VAL A 114 5.76 11.88 -0.01
N VAL A 115 6.73 11.42 -0.81
CA VAL A 115 6.77 11.70 -2.25
C VAL A 115 5.61 10.99 -2.94
N LEU A 116 5.35 9.73 -2.57
CA LEU A 116 4.19 9.00 -3.09
C LEU A 116 2.88 9.70 -2.72
N TYR A 117 2.73 10.14 -1.47
CA TYR A 117 1.55 10.87 -1.01
C TYR A 117 1.30 12.13 -1.85
N ALA A 118 2.34 12.94 -2.07
CA ALA A 118 2.24 14.14 -2.90
C ALA A 118 1.79 13.80 -4.33
N GLN A 119 2.38 12.77 -4.95
CA GLN A 119 1.99 12.34 -6.29
C GLN A 119 0.56 11.82 -6.35
N LEU A 120 0.14 10.99 -5.40
CA LEU A 120 -1.21 10.42 -5.40
C LEU A 120 -2.28 11.48 -5.15
N ARG A 121 -2.00 12.46 -4.29
CA ARG A 121 -2.91 13.57 -3.99
C ARG A 121 -3.26 14.38 -5.26
N GLU A 122 -2.32 14.57 -6.16
CA GLU A 122 -2.51 15.35 -7.40
C GLU A 122 -3.14 14.55 -8.55
N LYS A 123 -3.13 13.21 -8.49
CA LYS A 123 -3.51 12.35 -9.64
C LYS A 123 -5.02 12.22 -9.89
N THR A 124 -5.90 12.37 -8.90
CA THR A 124 -7.35 12.10 -9.10
C THR A 124 -8.25 12.90 -8.16
N LEU A 125 -9.48 13.25 -8.58
CA LEU A 125 -10.45 13.92 -7.70
C LEU A 125 -10.88 13.09 -6.48
N GLN A 126 -10.91 11.76 -6.61
CA GLN A 126 -11.13 10.83 -5.49
C GLN A 126 -10.01 10.92 -4.45
N THR A 127 -8.74 11.00 -4.89
CA THR A 127 -7.61 11.13 -3.96
C THR A 127 -7.66 12.45 -3.20
N LEU A 128 -8.15 13.53 -3.81
CA LEU A 128 -8.40 14.80 -3.12
C LEU A 128 -9.52 14.69 -2.07
N ARG A 129 -10.60 13.96 -2.34
CA ARG A 129 -11.66 13.68 -1.34
C ARG A 129 -11.16 12.79 -0.20
N GLY A 130 -10.24 11.88 -0.48
CA GLY A 130 -9.54 11.09 0.53
C GLY A 130 -8.63 11.96 1.39
N ALA A 131 -7.86 12.86 0.76
CA ALA A 131 -6.95 13.79 1.43
C ALA A 131 -7.68 14.81 2.29
N SER A 132 -8.85 15.32 1.87
CA SER A 132 -9.63 16.28 2.66
C SER A 132 -10.20 15.71 3.96
N LYS A 133 -10.31 14.38 4.06
CA LYS A 133 -10.69 13.68 5.30
C LYS A 133 -9.54 13.57 6.29
N ILE A 134 -8.30 13.86 5.88
CA ILE A 134 -7.11 13.82 6.73
C ILE A 134 -7.00 15.15 7.45
N THR A 135 -6.83 15.12 8.76
CA THR A 135 -6.66 16.35 9.55
C THR A 135 -5.33 17.02 9.16
N PRO A 136 -5.30 18.34 8.90
CA PRO A 136 -4.08 19.06 8.53
C PRO A 136 -2.92 18.89 9.53
N LYS A 137 -3.24 18.69 10.82
CA LYS A 137 -2.25 18.41 11.87
C LYS A 137 -1.47 17.11 11.63
N ILE A 138 -2.17 16.04 11.27
CA ILE A 138 -1.57 14.71 11.06
C ILE A 138 -0.71 14.74 9.79
N GLU A 139 -1.21 15.41 8.74
CA GLU A 139 -0.44 15.60 7.51
C GLU A 139 0.85 16.39 7.77
N TRP A 140 0.76 17.48 8.54
CA TRP A 140 1.91 18.29 8.92
C TRP A 140 2.94 17.50 9.75
N GLU A 141 2.49 16.73 10.73
CA GLU A 141 3.36 15.86 11.54
C GLU A 141 4.07 14.81 10.67
N PHE A 142 3.38 14.20 9.73
CA PHE A 142 3.94 13.22 8.80
C PHE A 142 5.03 13.81 7.90
N VAL A 143 4.79 15.01 7.35
CA VAL A 143 5.79 15.73 6.54
C VAL A 143 6.99 16.11 7.39
N LEU A 144 6.78 16.68 8.58
CA LEU A 144 7.88 17.06 9.48
C LEU A 144 8.69 15.85 9.92
N HIS A 145 8.05 14.72 10.19
CA HIS A 145 8.72 13.48 10.52
C HIS A 145 9.62 13.01 9.38
N SER A 146 9.11 13.04 8.15
CA SER A 146 9.87 12.65 6.95
C SER A 146 11.01 13.61 6.63
N ALA A 147 10.82 14.92 6.82
CA ALA A 147 11.88 15.92 6.67
C ALA A 147 13.02 15.67 7.67
N LYS A 148 12.70 15.34 8.93
CA LYS A 148 13.70 14.96 9.94
C LYS A 148 14.42 13.66 9.59
N LEU A 149 13.75 12.71 8.94
CA LEU A 149 14.40 11.49 8.45
C LEU A 149 15.40 11.80 7.33
N TYR A 150 15.03 12.64 6.37
CA TYR A 150 15.95 13.08 5.31
C TYR A 150 17.17 13.83 5.86
N ASP A 151 16.98 14.70 6.86
CA ASP A 151 18.07 15.40 7.57
C ASP A 151 19.03 14.39 8.24
N ARG A 152 18.50 13.38 8.93
CA ARG A 152 19.31 12.29 9.52
C ARG A 152 20.06 11.45 8.48
N MET A 153 19.56 11.37 7.26
CA MET A 153 20.21 10.66 6.15
C MET A 153 21.27 11.52 5.43
N GLY A 154 21.41 12.80 5.79
CA GLY A 154 22.29 13.76 5.10
C GLY A 154 21.71 14.24 3.75
N CYS A 155 20.40 14.10 3.55
CA CYS A 155 19.66 14.48 2.35
C CYS A 155 18.88 15.79 2.57
N ASP A 156 19.54 16.80 3.15
CA ASP A 156 18.92 18.05 3.62
C ASP A 156 18.19 18.81 2.50
N LEU A 157 18.71 18.72 1.27
CA LEU A 157 18.10 19.33 0.08
C LEU A 157 16.70 18.75 -0.20
N LEU A 158 16.52 17.43 -0.03
CA LEU A 158 15.23 16.77 -0.19
C LEU A 158 14.27 17.16 0.94
N GLY A 159 14.77 17.23 2.18
CA GLY A 159 13.99 17.73 3.32
C GLY A 159 13.48 19.17 3.10
N LEU A 160 14.33 20.03 2.52
CA LEU A 160 13.96 21.42 2.21
C LEU A 160 13.02 21.53 1.00
N ASP A 161 13.19 20.68 -0.02
CA ASP A 161 12.24 20.59 -1.15
C ASP A 161 10.86 20.13 -0.69
N LEU A 162 10.79 19.21 0.27
CA LEU A 162 9.51 18.81 0.88
C LEU A 162 8.83 19.97 1.59
N GLY A 163 9.57 20.73 2.40
CA GLY A 163 9.05 21.97 3.01
C GLY A 163 8.54 22.96 1.96
N LYS A 164 9.19 23.02 0.78
CA LYS A 164 8.72 23.83 -0.35
C LYS A 164 7.45 23.29 -1.02
N ARG A 165 7.31 21.98 -1.17
CA ARG A 165 6.08 21.42 -1.75
C ARG A 165 4.89 21.56 -0.80
N THR A 166 5.13 21.44 0.51
CA THR A 166 4.08 21.54 1.53
C THR A 166 3.44 22.92 1.62
N TRP A 167 4.17 24.03 1.37
CA TRP A 167 3.51 25.34 1.33
C TRP A 167 2.53 25.49 0.16
N ARG A 168 2.72 24.77 -0.96
CA ARG A 168 1.71 24.69 -2.03
C ARG A 168 0.51 23.85 -1.63
N LEU A 169 0.71 22.84 -0.77
CA LEU A 169 -0.36 21.98 -0.27
C LEU A 169 -1.28 22.70 0.73
N VAL A 170 -0.76 23.69 1.46
CA VAL A 170 -1.52 24.53 2.39
C VAL A 170 -2.16 25.73 1.70
N SER A 171 -1.57 26.26 0.62
CA SER A 171 -2.13 27.42 -0.13
C SER A 171 -3.25 27.07 -1.11
N ALA A 172 -3.58 25.79 -1.27
CA ALA A 172 -4.65 25.32 -2.16
C ALA A 172 -5.99 25.09 -1.43
N ILE A 173 -6.13 25.60 -0.20
CA ILE A 173 -7.36 25.67 0.59
C ILE A 173 -7.80 27.13 0.67
#